data_AF-A0A537UWW0-F1
#
_entry.id   AF-A0A537UWW0-F1
#
_cell.length_a   1.000
_cell.length_b   1.000
_cell.length_c   1.000
_cell.angle_alpha   90.00
_cell.angle_beta   90.00
_cell.angle_gamma   90.00
#
_symmetry.space_group_name_H-M   'P 1'
#
loop_
_entity.id
_entity.type
_entity.pdbx_description
1 polymer ?
#
loop_
_entity_poly.entity_id
_entity_poly.type
_entity_poly.pdbx_seq_one_letter_code
_entity_poly.pdbx_strand_id
1 'polypeptide(L)'
;MSASGFHKTASGQLPGGNVTGVTSEASDVVGKRLQVLDELVPGNRTVAVLMNPDTPFSALALRELKAAAAVTAQPIQAVEARSADQVVTGVEAAAKAGAPGHAGRCVAGEYSSANRRSRHNDSAAIVYGSRAFPEAGGLISYGVDRRHMYRRAAEYVNMILKGRTPSELPVEQPTKFELVINLKAAKAIALDVPDRLLALADEVIE
;
A
#
# COMPACT_ATOMS: atom_id res chain seq x y z
N MET A 1 -32.21 6.25 0.71
CA MET A 1 -31.36 7.31 0.13
C MET A 1 -30.02 6.69 -0.21
N SER A 2 -29.74 6.54 -1.50
CA SER A 2 -28.56 5.84 -2.03
C SER A 2 -27.32 6.70 -1.79
N ALA A 3 -26.35 6.19 -1.01
CA ALA A 3 -25.02 6.78 -0.91
C ALA A 3 -24.27 6.49 -2.22
N SER A 4 -24.53 7.34 -3.22
CA SER A 4 -23.86 7.32 -4.51
C SER A 4 -22.42 7.83 -4.36
N GLY A 5 -21.46 6.95 -4.63
CA GLY A 5 -20.17 7.30 -5.21
C GLY A 5 -19.14 7.90 -4.27
N PHE A 6 -18.12 7.12 -3.91
CA PHE A 6 -16.81 7.65 -3.55
C PHE A 6 -16.21 8.32 -4.80
N HIS A 7 -16.54 9.59 -5.02
CA HIS A 7 -15.86 10.40 -6.03
C HIS A 7 -14.46 10.75 -5.53
N LYS A 8 -13.47 10.66 -6.43
CA LYS A 8 -12.10 11.17 -6.21
C LYS A 8 -12.20 12.68 -6.01
N THR A 9 -12.31 13.15 -4.77
CA THR A 9 -12.34 14.58 -4.46
C THR A 9 -10.93 15.13 -4.61
N ALA A 10 -10.77 16.14 -5.47
CA ALA A 10 -9.50 16.84 -5.57
C ALA A 10 -9.23 17.56 -4.24
N SER A 11 -7.96 17.64 -3.82
CA SER A 11 -7.59 18.39 -2.63
C SER A 11 -8.13 19.81 -2.71
N GLY A 12 -8.77 20.29 -1.64
CA GLY A 12 -9.33 21.64 -1.58
C GLY A 12 -10.77 21.80 -2.10
N GLN A 13 -11.40 20.73 -2.62
CA GLN A 13 -12.83 20.78 -2.92
C GLN A 13 -13.67 20.79 -1.64
N LEU A 14 -14.58 21.76 -1.56
CA LEU A 14 -15.59 21.82 -0.51
C LEU A 14 -16.67 20.76 -0.78
N PRO A 15 -17.01 19.94 0.21
CA PRO A 15 -17.93 18.82 0.01
C PRO A 15 -19.39 19.25 -0.17
N GLY A 16 -19.75 20.49 0.20
CA GLY A 16 -21.10 21.04 0.02
C GLY A 16 -22.20 20.36 0.85
N GLY A 17 -21.88 19.30 1.59
CA GLY A 17 -22.78 18.54 2.45
C GLY A 17 -22.23 18.34 3.86
N ASN A 18 -22.75 17.35 4.59
CA ASN A 18 -22.38 17.08 5.98
C ASN A 18 -21.19 16.11 6.16
N VAL A 19 -20.47 15.78 5.07
CA VAL A 19 -19.33 14.85 5.09
C VAL A 19 -18.06 15.60 4.69
N THR A 20 -17.03 15.52 5.52
CA THR A 20 -15.70 16.11 5.28
C THR A 20 -14.63 15.22 5.92
N GLY A 21 -13.35 15.57 5.80
CA GLY A 21 -12.27 14.94 6.54
C GLY A 21 -10.99 14.80 5.75
N VAL A 22 -10.26 13.73 6.07
CA VAL A 22 -9.00 13.33 5.42
C VAL A 22 -9.23 12.03 4.68
N THR A 23 -8.58 11.86 3.52
CA THR A 23 -8.57 10.59 2.78
C THR A 23 -7.21 9.92 2.91
N SER A 24 -7.19 8.58 2.91
CA SER A 24 -5.96 7.79 2.76
C SER A 24 -5.67 7.44 1.31
N GLU A 25 -6.57 7.79 0.40
CA GLU A 25 -6.40 7.59 -1.03
C GLU A 25 -5.35 8.58 -1.52
N ALA A 26 -4.26 8.11 -2.11
CA ALA A 26 -3.28 8.97 -2.74
C ALA A 26 -2.92 8.40 -4.10
N SER A 27 -3.03 9.26 -5.11
CA SER A 27 -2.56 8.93 -6.45
C SER A 27 -1.06 8.64 -6.38
N ASP A 28 -0.59 7.72 -7.21
CA ASP A 28 0.84 7.35 -7.39
C ASP A 28 1.49 6.51 -6.28
N VAL A 29 0.84 6.26 -5.14
CA VAL A 29 1.41 5.41 -4.07
C VAL A 29 1.69 3.99 -4.56
N VAL A 30 0.77 3.44 -5.35
CA VAL A 30 0.88 2.08 -5.85
C VAL A 30 1.99 1.95 -6.90
N GLY A 31 2.18 2.97 -7.74
CA GLY A 31 3.33 3.05 -8.66
C GLY A 31 4.66 3.17 -7.93
N LYS A 32 4.70 3.93 -6.82
CA LYS A 32 5.90 4.04 -5.99
C LYS A 32 6.27 2.73 -5.29
N ARG A 33 5.28 1.92 -4.88
CA ARG A 33 5.55 0.55 -4.37
C ARG A 33 6.20 -0.34 -5.42
N LEU A 34 5.81 -0.20 -6.69
CA LEU A 34 6.46 -0.92 -7.78
C LEU A 34 7.92 -0.50 -7.97
N GLN A 35 8.20 0.80 -7.87
CA GLN A 35 9.58 1.33 -7.91
C GLN A 35 10.41 0.80 -6.73
N VAL A 36 9.86 0.83 -5.51
CA VAL A 36 10.53 0.27 -4.32
C VAL A 36 10.83 -1.22 -4.51
N LEU A 37 9.88 -1.98 -5.07
CA LEU A 37 10.08 -3.40 -5.35
C LEU A 37 11.14 -3.64 -6.44
N ASP A 38 11.27 -2.73 -7.39
CA ASP A 38 12.28 -2.81 -8.45
C ASP A 38 13.68 -2.46 -7.94
N GLU A 39 13.80 -1.47 -7.06
CA GLU A 39 15.05 -1.19 -6.35
C GLU A 39 15.45 -2.35 -5.43
N LEU A 40 14.49 -2.96 -4.74
CA LEU A 40 14.73 -4.02 -3.75
C LEU A 40 15.05 -5.38 -4.39
N VAL A 41 14.27 -5.79 -5.39
CA VAL A 41 14.47 -7.05 -6.13
C VAL A 41 14.42 -6.72 -7.62
N PRO A 42 15.56 -6.29 -8.20
CA PRO A 42 15.62 -5.86 -9.60
C PRO A 42 15.36 -7.02 -10.56
N GLY A 43 14.70 -6.70 -11.67
CA GLY A 43 14.49 -7.63 -12.79
C GLY A 43 13.11 -7.49 -13.44
N ASN A 44 12.96 -8.08 -14.63
CA ASN A 44 11.74 -7.98 -15.44
C ASN A 44 10.68 -9.06 -15.11
N ARG A 45 10.75 -9.67 -13.93
CA ARG A 45 9.89 -10.80 -13.55
C ARG A 45 8.48 -10.32 -13.21
N THR A 46 7.49 -11.18 -13.46
CA THR A 46 6.09 -10.91 -13.14
C THR A 46 5.93 -10.52 -11.68
N VAL A 47 5.30 -9.37 -11.45
CA VAL A 47 4.93 -8.90 -10.12
C VAL A 47 3.51 -9.37 -9.83
N ALA A 48 3.34 -10.14 -8.78
CA ALA A 48 2.03 -10.50 -8.28
C ALA A 48 1.41 -9.32 -7.51
N VAL A 49 0.11 -9.12 -7.69
CA VAL A 49 -0.65 -8.07 -7.04
C VAL A 49 -1.78 -8.73 -6.27
N LEU A 50 -1.59 -8.85 -4.97
CA LEU A 50 -2.61 -9.44 -4.10
C LEU A 50 -3.72 -8.42 -3.91
N MET A 51 -4.95 -8.81 -4.21
CA MET A 51 -6.08 -7.90 -4.07
C MET A 51 -7.33 -8.64 -3.63
N ASN A 52 -8.20 -7.95 -2.90
CA ASN A 52 -9.54 -8.44 -2.63
C ASN A 52 -10.52 -7.70 -3.54
N PRO A 53 -11.11 -8.36 -4.55
CA PRO A 53 -12.03 -7.72 -5.50
C PRO A 53 -13.30 -7.18 -4.82
N ASP A 54 -13.65 -7.66 -3.63
CA ASP A 54 -14.80 -7.20 -2.85
C ASP A 54 -14.49 -5.88 -2.11
N THR A 55 -13.24 -5.40 -2.16
CA THR A 55 -12.85 -4.11 -1.60
C THR A 55 -13.12 -2.99 -2.63
N PRO A 56 -13.93 -1.96 -2.31
CA PRO A 56 -14.37 -0.94 -3.27
C PRO A 56 -13.26 -0.24 -4.08
N PHE A 57 -12.05 -0.11 -3.52
CA PHE A 57 -10.91 0.58 -4.15
C PHE A 57 -9.97 -0.36 -4.92
N SER A 58 -10.14 -1.68 -4.84
CA SER A 58 -9.18 -2.63 -5.40
C SER A 58 -9.11 -2.58 -6.94
N ALA A 59 -10.23 -2.39 -7.62
CA ALA A 59 -10.24 -2.26 -9.09
C ALA A 59 -9.51 -0.99 -9.57
N LEU A 60 -9.68 0.13 -8.85
CA LEU A 60 -8.98 1.38 -9.14
C LEU A 60 -7.48 1.22 -8.91
N ALA A 61 -7.09 0.68 -7.75
CA ALA A 61 -5.68 0.45 -7.42
C ALA A 61 -4.98 -0.47 -8.44
N LEU A 62 -5.66 -1.54 -8.91
CA LEU A 62 -5.10 -2.41 -9.95
C LEU A 62 -4.92 -1.66 -11.28
N ARG A 63 -5.88 -0.82 -11.67
CA ARG A 63 -5.78 -0.02 -12.89
C ARG A 63 -4.60 0.95 -12.82
N GLU A 64 -4.46 1.68 -11.71
CA GLU A 64 -3.35 2.62 -11.51
C GLU A 64 -1.99 1.89 -11.49
N LEU A 65 -1.93 0.71 -10.84
CA LEU A 65 -0.70 -0.11 -10.85
C LEU A 65 -0.35 -0.62 -12.25
N LYS A 66 -1.32 -1.10 -13.03
CA LYS A 66 -1.10 -1.54 -14.42
C LYS A 66 -0.61 -0.39 -15.29
N ALA A 67 -1.13 0.82 -15.08
CA ALA A 67 -0.65 2.01 -15.79
C ALA A 67 0.81 2.34 -15.42
N ALA A 68 1.16 2.29 -14.13
CA ALA A 68 2.54 2.51 -13.68
C ALA A 68 3.49 1.43 -14.21
N ALA A 69 3.06 0.17 -14.21
CA ALA A 69 3.84 -0.96 -14.72
C ALA A 69 4.07 -0.91 -16.23
N ALA A 70 3.11 -0.35 -16.99
CA ALA A 70 3.26 -0.18 -18.43
C ALA A 70 4.42 0.77 -18.79
N VAL A 71 4.69 1.78 -17.95
CA VAL A 71 5.81 2.72 -18.15
C VAL A 71 7.17 1.99 -18.08
N THR A 72 7.28 0.97 -17.23
CA THR A 72 8.51 0.19 -17.03
C THR A 72 8.50 -1.17 -17.72
N ALA A 73 7.49 -1.45 -18.56
CA ALA A 73 7.26 -2.75 -19.19
C ALA A 73 7.25 -3.93 -18.20
N GLN A 74 6.82 -3.68 -16.96
CA GLN A 74 6.80 -4.70 -15.91
C GLN A 74 5.56 -5.59 -16.06
N PRO A 75 5.70 -6.91 -16.20
CA PRO A 75 4.55 -7.80 -16.25
C PRO A 75 3.86 -7.83 -14.88
N ILE A 76 2.53 -7.65 -14.88
CA ILE A 76 1.68 -7.67 -13.69
C ILE A 76 0.71 -8.85 -13.74
N GLN A 77 0.64 -9.64 -12.68
CA GLN A 77 -0.37 -10.66 -12.46
C GLN A 77 -1.23 -10.30 -11.26
N ALA A 78 -2.53 -10.05 -11.48
CA ALA A 78 -3.48 -9.89 -10.38
C ALA A 78 -3.75 -11.25 -9.74
N VAL A 79 -3.73 -11.28 -8.40
CA VAL A 79 -4.03 -12.46 -7.59
C VAL A 79 -5.17 -12.09 -6.65
N GLU A 80 -6.36 -12.56 -6.97
CA GLU A 80 -7.55 -12.35 -6.15
C GLU A 80 -7.50 -13.23 -4.89
N ALA A 81 -7.61 -12.59 -3.73
CA ALA A 81 -7.68 -13.26 -2.44
C ALA A 81 -8.78 -12.64 -1.58
N ARG A 82 -9.81 -13.45 -1.32
CA ARG A 82 -10.94 -13.13 -0.44
C ARG A 82 -10.76 -13.71 0.97
N SER A 83 -9.80 -14.62 1.15
CA SER A 83 -9.45 -15.21 2.44
C SER A 83 -7.95 -15.15 2.70
N ALA A 84 -7.57 -15.31 3.96
CA ALA A 84 -6.18 -15.34 4.37
C ALA A 84 -5.42 -16.57 3.85
N ASP A 85 -6.09 -17.69 3.59
CA ASP A 85 -5.48 -18.86 2.95
C ASP A 85 -5.16 -18.56 1.48
N GLN A 86 -6.08 -17.91 0.76
CA GLN A 86 -5.86 -17.49 -0.62
C GLN A 86 -4.73 -16.48 -0.76
N VAL A 87 -4.53 -15.61 0.25
CA VAL A 87 -3.36 -14.73 0.30
C VAL A 87 -2.07 -15.53 0.35
N VAL A 88 -1.98 -16.53 1.25
CA VAL A 88 -0.77 -17.36 1.40
C VAL A 88 -0.49 -18.11 0.09
N THR A 89 -1.48 -18.82 -0.46
CA THR A 89 -1.33 -19.52 -1.75
C THR A 89 -0.96 -18.57 -2.88
N GLY A 90 -1.53 -17.36 -2.89
CA GLY A 90 -1.23 -16.34 -3.88
C GLY A 90 0.22 -15.84 -3.83
N VAL A 91 0.75 -15.63 -2.61
CA VAL A 91 2.15 -15.26 -2.40
C VAL A 91 3.09 -16.40 -2.81
N GLU A 92 2.76 -17.65 -2.47
CA GLU A 92 3.56 -18.81 -2.88
C GLU A 92 3.58 -18.98 -4.39
N ALA A 93 2.46 -18.71 -5.07
CA ALA A 93 2.41 -18.69 -6.53
C ALA A 93 3.32 -17.59 -7.10
N ALA A 94 3.35 -16.40 -6.48
CA ALA A 94 4.25 -15.32 -6.85
C ALA A 94 5.73 -15.69 -6.65
N ALA A 95 6.04 -16.42 -5.58
CA ALA A 95 7.37 -16.97 -5.33
C ALA A 95 7.80 -17.94 -6.42
N LYS A 96 6.92 -18.88 -6.79
CA LYS A 96 7.19 -19.88 -7.85
C LYS A 96 7.32 -19.27 -9.24
N ALA A 97 6.67 -18.15 -9.51
CA ALA A 97 6.83 -17.40 -10.76
C ALA A 97 8.19 -16.66 -10.84
N GLY A 98 8.93 -16.60 -9.73
CA GLY A 98 10.32 -16.14 -9.69
C GLY A 98 11.30 -17.14 -10.32
N ALA A 99 12.55 -16.71 -10.53
CA ALA A 99 13.62 -17.63 -10.93
C ALA A 99 14.09 -18.43 -9.70
N PRO A 100 14.54 -19.69 -9.87
CA PRO A 100 15.17 -20.45 -8.79
C PRO A 100 16.26 -19.62 -8.08
N GLY A 101 16.22 -19.62 -6.75
CA GLY A 101 17.17 -18.87 -5.92
C GLY A 101 16.88 -17.38 -5.75
N HIS A 102 15.74 -16.86 -6.21
CA HIS A 102 15.31 -15.48 -5.98
C HIS A 102 13.94 -15.43 -5.31
N ALA A 103 13.74 -14.47 -4.40
CA ALA A 103 12.42 -14.22 -3.83
C ALA A 103 11.42 -13.79 -4.93
N GLY A 104 10.18 -14.28 -4.82
CA GLY A 104 9.06 -13.78 -5.62
C GLY A 104 8.86 -12.27 -5.46
N ARG A 105 8.15 -11.65 -6.40
CA ARG A 105 7.91 -10.21 -6.38
C ARG A 105 6.42 -9.95 -6.19
N CYS A 106 6.07 -9.21 -5.14
CA CYS A 106 4.68 -8.98 -4.79
C CYS A 106 4.42 -7.56 -4.28
N VAL A 107 3.32 -6.97 -4.72
CA VAL A 107 2.72 -5.78 -4.11
C VAL A 107 1.44 -6.22 -3.42
N ALA A 108 1.34 -5.98 -2.12
CA ALA A 108 0.11 -6.23 -1.38
C ALA A 108 -0.86 -5.08 -1.60
N GLY A 109 -2.08 -5.40 -2.06
CA GLY A 109 -3.16 -4.44 -2.21
C GLY A 109 -3.63 -3.88 -0.88
N GLU A 110 -4.31 -2.74 -0.96
CA GLU A 110 -4.84 -1.99 0.16
C GLU A 110 -5.69 -2.86 1.11
N TYR A 111 -5.30 -2.86 2.40
CA TYR A 111 -6.16 -3.16 3.56
C TYR A 111 -6.91 -4.51 3.60
N SER A 112 -6.45 -5.55 2.92
CA SER A 112 -7.03 -6.87 3.20
C SER A 112 -6.57 -7.35 4.57
N SER A 113 -7.48 -7.57 5.52
CA SER A 113 -7.18 -8.24 6.80
C SER A 113 -6.52 -9.61 6.58
N ALA A 114 -6.80 -10.22 5.43
CA ALA A 114 -6.18 -11.44 4.95
C ALA A 114 -4.66 -11.31 4.75
N ASN A 115 -4.15 -10.12 4.42
CA ASN A 115 -2.71 -9.86 4.22
C ASN A 115 -1.91 -10.05 5.51
N ARG A 116 -2.53 -10.06 6.68
CA ARG A 116 -1.79 -10.29 7.93
C ARG A 116 -1.04 -11.62 7.91
N ARG A 117 -1.56 -12.66 7.26
CA ARG A 117 -0.84 -13.95 7.23
C ARG A 117 0.40 -13.93 6.34
N SER A 118 0.47 -13.06 5.33
CA SER A 118 1.66 -12.98 4.46
C SER A 118 2.86 -12.29 5.13
N ARG A 119 2.71 -11.67 6.30
CA ARG A 119 3.79 -10.90 6.93
C ARG A 119 4.97 -11.75 7.40
N HIS A 120 4.80 -13.06 7.57
CA HIS A 120 5.91 -13.99 7.84
C HIS A 120 6.21 -14.84 6.60
N ASN A 121 6.02 -14.25 5.41
CA ASN A 121 6.31 -14.97 4.19
C ASN A 121 7.80 -14.93 3.90
N ASP A 122 8.37 -16.13 3.75
CA ASP A 122 9.79 -16.25 3.47
C ASP A 122 10.10 -16.51 1.97
N SER A 123 9.11 -16.41 1.10
CA SER A 123 9.18 -16.85 -0.30
C SER A 123 9.14 -15.71 -1.32
N ALA A 124 8.68 -14.52 -0.93
CA ALA A 124 8.53 -13.37 -1.78
C ALA A 124 8.89 -12.08 -1.05
N ALA A 125 9.50 -11.15 -1.78
CA ALA A 125 9.60 -9.77 -1.37
C ALA A 125 8.24 -9.09 -1.58
N ILE A 126 7.58 -8.74 -0.48
CA ILE A 126 6.25 -8.12 -0.47
C ILE A 126 6.37 -6.66 -0.04
N VAL A 127 5.94 -5.74 -0.90
CA VAL A 127 5.76 -4.32 -0.53
C VAL A 127 4.33 -4.07 -0.08
N TYR A 128 4.18 -3.69 1.18
CA TYR A 128 2.89 -3.41 1.81
C TYR A 128 2.51 -1.92 1.74
N GLY A 129 1.21 -1.63 1.88
CA GLY A 129 0.71 -0.26 1.94
C GLY A 129 0.64 0.38 3.34
N SER A 130 1.17 -0.28 4.37
CA SER A 130 1.09 0.20 5.75
C SER A 130 2.28 -0.24 6.58
N ARG A 131 2.84 0.68 7.39
CA ARG A 131 3.89 0.39 8.37
C ARG A 131 3.53 -0.73 9.35
N ALA A 132 2.24 -0.93 9.60
CA ALA A 132 1.74 -1.98 10.49
C ALA A 132 2.13 -3.40 10.03
N PHE A 133 2.50 -3.59 8.75
CA PHE A 133 2.98 -4.88 8.26
C PHE A 133 4.46 -5.10 8.62
N PRO A 134 5.41 -4.20 8.30
CA PRO A 134 6.78 -4.29 8.83
C PRO A 134 6.87 -4.43 10.35
N GLU A 135 6.10 -3.64 11.10
CA GLU A 135 6.03 -3.71 12.58
C GLU A 135 5.57 -5.10 13.07
N ALA A 136 4.79 -5.81 12.26
CA ALA A 136 4.25 -7.13 12.59
C ALA A 136 5.03 -8.30 11.95
N GLY A 137 6.20 -8.03 11.37
CA GLY A 137 7.11 -9.04 10.79
C GLY A 137 7.26 -9.00 9.28
N GLY A 138 6.47 -8.19 8.56
CA GLY A 138 6.55 -8.04 7.10
C GLY A 138 7.84 -7.37 6.64
N LEU A 139 8.17 -7.51 5.35
CA LEU A 139 9.44 -7.02 4.80
C LEU A 139 9.55 -5.50 4.73
N ILE A 140 8.66 -4.86 3.96
CA ILE A 140 8.80 -3.45 3.61
C ILE A 140 7.43 -2.84 3.33
N SER A 141 7.25 -1.57 3.67
CA SER A 141 6.03 -0.85 3.31
C SER A 141 6.32 0.53 2.75
N TYR A 142 5.50 0.95 1.80
CA TYR A 142 5.43 2.34 1.36
C TYR A 142 3.97 2.78 1.31
N GLY A 143 3.60 3.81 2.07
CA GLY A 143 2.21 4.25 2.14
C GLY A 143 2.03 5.55 2.91
N VAL A 144 0.77 5.97 3.05
CA VAL A 144 0.40 7.17 3.81
C VAL A 144 0.80 7.02 5.27
N ASP A 145 1.44 8.05 5.85
CA ASP A 145 1.64 8.15 7.29
C ASP A 145 0.28 8.31 7.97
N ARG A 146 -0.25 7.19 8.47
CA ARG A 146 -1.57 7.16 9.12
C ARG A 146 -1.57 7.89 10.45
N ARG A 147 -0.43 7.94 11.15
CA ARG A 147 -0.33 8.67 12.42
C ARG A 147 -0.50 10.16 12.15
N HIS A 148 0.11 10.69 11.07
CA HIS A 148 -0.13 12.05 10.62
C HIS A 148 -1.58 12.26 10.18
N MET A 149 -2.12 11.36 9.35
CA MET A 149 -3.51 11.41 8.89
C MET A 149 -4.51 11.44 10.06
N TYR A 150 -4.34 10.62 11.09
CA TYR A 150 -5.23 10.59 12.25
C TYR A 150 -5.14 11.87 13.11
N ARG A 151 -3.95 12.48 13.22
CA ARG A 151 -3.81 13.80 13.86
C ARG A 151 -4.60 14.86 13.08
N ARG A 152 -4.49 14.89 11.75
CA ARG A 152 -5.29 15.77 10.89
C ARG A 152 -6.80 15.52 11.05
N ALA A 153 -7.23 14.26 11.12
CA ALA A 153 -8.63 13.94 11.40
C ALA A 153 -9.11 14.50 12.76
N ALA A 154 -8.28 14.40 13.81
CA ALA A 154 -8.61 14.96 15.13
C ALA A 154 -8.74 16.49 15.10
N GLU A 155 -7.94 17.17 14.27
CA GLU A 155 -8.05 18.62 14.06
C GLU A 155 -9.38 18.99 13.39
N TYR A 156 -9.85 18.21 12.42
CA TYR A 156 -11.18 18.38 11.81
C TYR A 156 -12.29 18.21 12.86
N VAL A 157 -12.21 17.19 13.71
CA VAL A 157 -13.16 16.99 14.81
C VAL A 157 -13.19 18.21 15.73
N ASN A 158 -12.02 18.72 16.14
CA ASN A 158 -11.91 19.91 16.97
C ASN A 158 -12.50 21.16 16.30
N MET A 159 -12.28 21.36 14.99
CA MET A 159 -12.88 22.47 14.24
C MET A 159 -14.41 22.40 14.22
N ILE A 160 -14.97 21.20 14.01
CA ILE A 160 -16.42 20.99 13.99
C ILE A 160 -17.03 21.20 15.37
N LEU A 161 -16.40 20.67 16.42
CA LEU A 161 -16.85 20.87 17.80
C LEU A 161 -16.81 22.35 18.23
N LYS A 162 -15.97 23.17 17.58
CA LYS A 162 -15.90 24.63 17.77
C LYS A 162 -16.85 25.42 16.85
N GLY A 163 -17.71 24.74 16.10
CA GLY A 163 -18.78 25.35 15.31
C GLY A 163 -18.51 25.53 13.81
N ARG A 164 -17.40 25.00 13.27
CA ARG A 164 -17.20 24.96 11.81
C ARG A 164 -18.14 23.94 11.17
N THR A 165 -18.74 24.28 10.03
CA THR A 165 -19.64 23.37 9.31
C THR A 165 -18.82 22.44 8.40
N PRO A 166 -19.12 21.13 8.35
CA PRO A 166 -18.44 20.20 7.44
C PRO A 166 -18.41 20.63 5.97
N SER A 167 -19.46 21.28 5.48
CA SER A 167 -19.57 21.77 4.10
C SER A 167 -18.50 22.80 3.72
N GLU A 168 -17.90 23.47 4.72
CA GLU A 168 -16.86 24.49 4.56
C GLU A 168 -15.45 23.95 4.83
N LEU A 169 -15.34 22.68 5.19
CA LEU A 169 -14.07 22.02 5.46
C LEU A 169 -13.70 21.18 4.23
N PRO A 170 -12.58 21.46 3.55
CA PRO A 170 -12.20 20.71 2.35
C PRO A 170 -11.85 19.26 2.70
N VAL A 171 -11.97 18.35 1.75
CA VAL A 171 -11.36 17.02 1.91
C VAL A 171 -9.85 17.12 1.68
N GLU A 172 -9.08 16.66 2.66
CA GLU A 172 -7.62 16.69 2.63
C GLU A 172 -7.03 15.39 2.08
N GLN A 173 -6.16 15.52 1.07
CA GLN A 173 -5.36 14.43 0.50
C GLN A 173 -4.12 14.17 1.36
N PRO A 174 -3.56 12.94 1.37
CA PRO A 174 -2.32 12.64 2.06
C PRO A 174 -1.16 13.53 1.58
N THR A 175 -0.46 14.14 2.53
CA THR A 175 0.73 14.96 2.28
C THR A 175 2.02 14.32 2.80
N LYS A 176 1.90 13.27 3.63
CA LYS A 176 3.01 12.53 4.20
C LYS A 176 2.92 11.05 3.88
N PHE A 177 4.04 10.51 3.42
CA PHE A 177 4.23 9.11 3.11
C PHE A 177 5.45 8.62 3.89
N GLU A 178 5.48 7.32 4.15
CA GLU A 178 6.58 6.70 4.88
C GLU A 178 7.05 5.42 4.18
N LEU A 179 8.38 5.25 4.12
CA LEU A 179 9.06 4.02 3.76
C LEU A 179 9.60 3.36 5.04
N VAL A 180 9.09 2.16 5.35
CA VAL A 180 9.51 1.38 6.52
C VAL A 180 10.08 0.05 6.07
N ILE A 181 11.29 -0.28 6.52
CA ILE A 181 12.03 -1.49 6.15
C ILE A 181 12.27 -2.35 7.39
N ASN A 182 12.02 -3.66 7.31
CA ASN A 182 12.32 -4.61 8.37
C ASN A 182 13.51 -5.50 7.96
N LEU A 183 14.66 -5.28 8.60
CA LEU A 183 15.89 -6.02 8.32
C LEU A 183 15.85 -7.47 8.82
N LYS A 184 15.05 -7.79 9.85
CA LYS A 184 14.84 -9.18 10.26
C LYS A 184 14.13 -9.97 9.18
N ALA A 185 13.08 -9.39 8.61
CA ALA A 185 12.34 -9.99 7.52
C ALA A 185 13.19 -10.13 6.24
N ALA A 186 14.00 -9.12 5.92
CA ALA A 186 14.94 -9.20 4.80
C ALA A 186 15.95 -10.35 4.97
N LYS A 187 16.53 -10.50 6.16
CA LYS A 187 17.45 -11.62 6.49
C LYS A 187 16.76 -12.98 6.42
N ALA A 188 15.49 -13.08 6.86
CA ALA A 188 14.74 -14.33 6.82
C ALA A 188 14.57 -14.89 5.38
N ILE A 189 14.53 -14.01 4.37
CA ILE A 189 14.44 -14.37 2.96
C ILE A 189 15.77 -14.29 2.21
N ALA A 190 16.88 -14.18 2.94
CA ALA A 190 18.22 -14.02 2.38
C ALA A 190 18.33 -12.87 1.37
N LEU A 191 17.66 -11.75 1.65
CA LEU A 191 17.63 -10.56 0.81
C LEU A 191 18.50 -9.46 1.41
N ASP A 192 19.49 -9.02 0.66
CA ASP A 192 20.27 -7.82 0.98
C ASP A 192 19.49 -6.58 0.56
N VAL A 193 19.25 -5.66 1.50
CA VAL A 193 18.57 -4.40 1.22
C VAL A 193 19.59 -3.39 0.69
N PRO A 194 19.38 -2.80 -0.50
CA PRO A 194 20.29 -1.79 -1.05
C PRO A 194 20.44 -0.55 -0.15
N ASP A 195 21.66 -0.03 -0.03
CA ASP A 195 21.99 1.18 0.76
C ASP A 195 21.13 2.38 0.39
N ARG A 196 20.78 2.53 -0.89
CA ARG A 196 19.90 3.59 -1.37
C ARG A 196 18.50 3.51 -0.74
N LEU A 197 17.94 2.31 -0.61
CA LEU A 197 16.64 2.15 0.05
C LEU A 197 16.73 2.41 1.56
N LEU A 198 17.83 1.98 2.19
CA LEU A 198 18.08 2.27 3.61
C LEU A 198 18.21 3.78 3.86
N ALA A 199 18.90 4.50 2.99
CA ALA A 199 19.05 5.96 3.08
C ALA A 199 17.74 6.73 2.86
N LEU A 200 16.80 6.16 2.10
CA LEU A 200 15.48 6.73 1.84
C LEU A 200 14.42 6.29 2.87
N ALA A 201 14.74 5.33 3.74
CA ALA A 201 13.79 4.82 4.71
C ALA A 201 13.54 5.85 5.82
N ASP A 202 12.26 6.12 6.09
CA ASP A 202 11.86 6.89 7.26
C ASP A 202 12.10 6.09 8.56
N GLU A 203 12.06 4.76 8.47
CA GLU A 203 12.33 3.87 9.60
C GLU A 203 12.89 2.52 9.14
N VAL A 204 13.89 2.06 9.89
CA VAL A 204 14.49 0.73 9.76
C VAL A 204 14.27 -0.04 11.05
N ILE A 205 13.59 -1.18 10.96
CA ILE A 205 13.31 -2.10 12.07
C ILE A 205 14.38 -3.18 12.06
N GLU A 206 15.10 -3.32 13.18
CA GLU A 206 16.13 -4.33 13.42
C GLU A 206 15.66 -5.50 14.25
#